data_AF-A0A0L6W5M5-F1
#
_entry.id   AF-A0A0L6W5M5-F1
#
_cell.length_a   1.000
_cell.length_b   1.000
_cell.length_c   1.000
_cell.angle_alpha   90.00
_cell.angle_beta   90.00
_cell.angle_gamma   90.00
#
_symmetry.space_group_name_H-M   'P 1'
#
loop_
_entity.id
_entity.type
_entity.pdbx_description
1 polymer ?
#
loop_
_entity_poly.entity_id
_entity_poly.type
_entity_poly.pdbx_seq_one_letter_code
_entity_poly.pdbx_strand_id
1 'polypeptide(L)' 'MATKIVSRFFPEMHKVGQDGGLFLRQLRDTVQEVKAEDPSLADYHLYDLGFIQQENGLEVKMYFEG' A
#
# COMPACT_ATOMS: atom_id res chain seq x y z
N MET A 1 -19.00 4.56 9.16
CA MET A 1 -17.62 4.49 8.66
C MET A 1 -17.59 3.44 7.58
N ALA A 2 -17.33 3.85 6.35
CA ALA A 2 -17.15 2.92 5.25
C ALA A 2 -15.66 2.57 5.18
N THR A 3 -15.34 1.28 5.13
CA THR A 3 -13.96 0.82 4.99
C THR A 3 -13.72 0.38 3.56
N LYS A 4 -12.65 0.87 2.95
CA LYS A 4 -12.18 0.42 1.63
C LYS A 4 -10.81 -0.22 1.77
N ILE A 5 -10.60 -1.31 1.03
CA ILE A 5 -9.37 -2.08 1.09
C ILE A 5 -8.81 -2.18 -0.33
N VAL A 6 -7.54 -1.81 -0.50
CA VAL A 6 -6.83 -1.90 -1.77
C VAL A 6 -5.55 -2.69 -1.58
N SER A 7 -5.34 -3.73 -2.40
CA SER A 7 -4.10 -4.50 -2.43
C SER A 7 -3.17 -4.01 -3.55
N ARG A 8 -1.87 -3.91 -3.25
CA ARG A 8 -0.80 -3.68 -4.23
C ARG A 8 0.36 -4.64 -3.98
N PHE A 9 0.97 -5.12 -5.06
CA PHE A 9 2.02 -6.11 -5.01
C PHE A 9 3.38 -5.49 -5.38
N PHE A 10 4.38 -5.73 -4.54
CA PHE A 10 5.73 -5.22 -4.67
C PHE A 10 6.69 -6.40 -4.93
N PRO A 11 6.98 -6.71 -6.22
CA PRO A 11 7.78 -7.88 -6.58
C PRO A 11 9.23 -7.77 -6.08
N GLU A 12 9.80 -6.56 -6.07
CA GLU A 12 11.21 -6.34 -5.71
C GLU A 12 11.50 -6.54 -4.21
N MET A 13 10.46 -6.66 -3.38
CA MET A 13 10.56 -6.81 -1.93
C MET A 13 10.62 -8.28 -1.50
N HIS A 14 11.57 -9.04 -2.07
CA HIS A 14 11.80 -10.45 -1.66
C HIS A 14 12.49 -10.57 -0.28
N LYS A 15 13.19 -9.52 0.16
CA LYS A 15 13.91 -9.48 1.45
C LYS A 15 13.78 -8.08 2.04
N VAL A 16 12.78 -7.89 2.90
CA VAL A 16 12.62 -6.66 3.69
C VAL A 16 13.90 -6.47 4.51
N GLY A 17 14.78 -5.54 4.10
CA GLY A 17 16.03 -5.29 4.82
C GLY A 17 17.16 -4.61 4.03
N GLN A 18 17.20 -4.70 2.70
CA GLN A 18 18.32 -4.12 1.94
C GLN A 18 18.14 -2.63 1.58
N ASP A 19 16.90 -2.10 1.51
CA ASP A 19 16.68 -0.68 1.22
C ASP A 19 15.33 -0.16 1.74
N GLY A 20 15.15 -0.17 3.07
CA GLY A 20 13.89 0.24 3.70
C GLY A 20 13.46 1.67 3.36
N GLY A 21 14.41 2.57 3.07
CA GLY A 21 14.12 3.95 2.69
C GLY A 21 13.49 4.06 1.29
N LEU A 22 13.99 3.29 0.32
CA LEU A 22 13.42 3.22 -1.02
C LEU A 22 11.99 2.66 -0.98
N PHE A 23 11.77 1.60 -0.21
CA PHE A 23 10.46 0.99 -0.05
C PHE A 23 9.43 1.96 0.53
N LEU A 24 9.78 2.71 1.57
CA LEU A 24 8.86 3.69 2.17
C LEU A 24 8.46 4.80 1.19
N ARG A 25 9.38 5.20 0.28
CA ARG A 25 9.05 6.15 -0.80
C ARG A 25 8.09 5.52 -1.81
N GLN A 26 8.41 4.32 -2.31
CA GLN A 26 7.55 3.59 -3.25
C GLN A 26 6.15 3.38 -2.66
N LEU A 27 6.06 2.96 -1.39
CA LEU A 27 4.78 2.78 -0.70
C LEU A 27 3.97 4.08 -0.62
N ARG A 28 4.64 5.21 -0.31
CA ARG A 28 3.98 6.52 -0.30
C ARG A 28 3.44 6.88 -1.69
N ASP A 29 4.24 6.69 -2.73
CA ASP A 29 3.87 7.01 -4.11
C ASP A 29 2.68 6.13 -4.55
N THR A 30 2.72 4.82 -4.23
CA THR A 30 1.61 3.90 -4.51
C THR A 30 0.32 4.32 -3.79
N VAL A 31 0.38 4.82 -2.55
CA VAL A 31 -0.83 5.33 -1.85
C VAL A 31 -1.42 6.53 -2.58
N GLN A 32 -0.59 7.42 -3.14
CA GLN A 32 -1.08 8.55 -3.94
C GLN A 32 -1.69 8.08 -5.26
N GLU A 33 -1.07 7.11 -5.94
CA GLU A 33 -1.59 6.50 -7.17
C GLU A 33 -2.96 5.86 -6.92
N VAL A 34 -3.10 5.07 -5.85
CA VAL A 34 -4.37 4.44 -5.46
C VAL A 34 -5.47 5.48 -5.27
N LYS A 35 -5.16 6.62 -4.63
CA LYS A 35 -6.11 7.72 -4.45
C LYS A 35 -6.44 8.46 -5.75
N ALA A 36 -5.48 8.55 -6.68
CA ALA A 36 -5.70 9.16 -7.99
C ALA A 36 -6.56 8.26 -8.90
N GLU A 37 -6.42 6.94 -8.79
CA GLU A 37 -7.18 5.95 -9.55
C GLU A 37 -8.63 5.79 -9.07
N ASP A 38 -8.88 5.91 -7.76
CA ASP A 38 -10.23 5.93 -7.19
C ASP A 38 -10.49 7.29 -6.49
N PRO A 39 -11.09 8.27 -7.19
CA PRO A 39 -11.42 9.59 -6.64
C PRO A 39 -12.32 9.53 -5.39
N SER A 40 -13.05 8.43 -5.17
CA SER A 40 -13.86 8.29 -3.97
C SER A 40 -13.03 7.98 -2.71
N LEU A 41 -11.72 7.72 -2.86
CA LEU A 41 -10.74 7.65 -1.77
C LEU A 41 -10.11 9.02 -1.45
N ALA A 42 -10.47 10.09 -2.16
CA ALA A 42 -9.90 11.42 -1.93
C ALA A 42 -10.10 11.86 -0.47
N ASP A 43 -11.30 11.66 0.06
CA ASP A 43 -11.67 12.02 1.44
C ASP A 43 -11.28 10.95 2.49
N TYR A 44 -10.90 9.74 2.05
CA TYR A 44 -10.60 8.64 2.95
C TYR A 44 -9.17 8.74 3.49
N HIS A 45 -8.99 8.37 4.74
CA HIS A 45 -7.68 8.33 5.41
C HIS A 45 -7.13 6.91 5.35
N LEU A 46 -5.86 6.75 4.97
CA LEU A 46 -5.16 5.49 5.16
C LEU A 46 -4.91 5.33 6.67
N TYR A 47 -5.54 4.35 7.31
CA TYR A 47 -5.43 4.15 8.77
C TYR A 47 -4.62 2.92 9.15
N ASP A 48 -4.48 1.94 8.25
CA ASP A 48 -3.68 0.74 8.49
C ASP A 48 -3.06 0.17 7.20
N LEU A 49 -2.00 -0.61 7.40
CA LEU A 49 -1.25 -1.32 6.37
C LEU A 49 -1.03 -2.78 6.79
N GLY A 50 -1.59 -3.70 6.02
CA GLY A 50 -1.32 -5.13 6.16
C GLY A 50 -0.21 -5.56 5.21
N PHE A 51 0.78 -6.30 5.72
CA PHE A 51 1.91 -6.82 4.93
C PHE A 51 1.82 -8.35 4.85
N ILE A 52 1.80 -8.89 3.63
CA ILE A 52 1.69 -10.33 3.38
C ILE A 52 2.85 -10.76 2.50
N GLN A 53 3.79 -11.50 3.09
CA GLN A 53 4.92 -12.07 2.35
C GLN A 53 4.40 -13.14 1.38
N GLN A 54 4.75 -12.99 0.10
CA GLN A 54 4.49 -13.97 -0.96
C GLN A 54 5.84 -14.55 -1.43
N GLU A 55 5.80 -15.67 -2.16
CA GLU A 55 7.01 -16.33 -2.69
C GLU A 55 7.84 -15.38 -3.58
N ASN A 56 7.16 -14.49 -4.31
CA ASN A 56 7.76 -13.62 -5.31
C ASN A 56 7.74 -12.12 -4.94
N GLY A 57 7.49 -11.76 -3.67
CA GLY A 57 7.47 -10.36 -3.25
C GLY A 57 6.58 -10.11 -2.04
N LEU A 58 6.13 -8.87 -1.89
CA LEU A 58 5.30 -8.42 -0.77
C LEU A 58 3.97 -7.88 -1.26
N GLU A 59 2.86 -8.46 -0.80
CA GLU A 59 1.55 -7.83 -0.96
C GLU A 59 1.31 -6.86 0.21
N VAL A 60 0.90 -5.65 -0.12
CA VAL A 60 0.50 -4.63 0.85
C VAL A 60 -0.99 -4.35 0.70
N LYS A 61 -1.74 -4.57 1.78
CA LYS A 61 -3.15 -4.21 1.92
C LYS A 61 -3.27 -2.84 2.58
N MET A 62 -3.91 -1.92 1.89
CA MET A 62 -4.13 -0.54 2.33
C MET A 62 -5.57 -0.41 2.81
N TYR A 63 -5.75 0.00 4.06
CA TYR A 63 -7.06 0.16 4.68
C TYR A 63 -7.40 1.64 4.79
N PHE A 64 -8.47 2.02 4.11
CA PHE A 64 -8.97 3.39 4.03
C PHE A 64 -10.27 3.53 4.83
N GLU A 65 -10.39 4.59 5.61
CA GLU A 65 -11.58 4.93 6.41
C GLU A 65 -12.10 6.32 6.03
N GLY A 66 -13.43 6.44 5.90
CA GLY A 66 -14.17 7.68 5.62
C GLY A 66 -15.61 7.65 6.12
#